data_AF-A0A818EVB4-F1
#
_entry.id   AF-A0A818EVB4-F1
#
_cell.length_a   1.000
_cell.length_b   1.000
_cell.length_c   1.000
_cell.angle_alpha   90.00
_cell.angle_beta   90.00
_cell.angle_gamma   90.00
#
_symmetry.space_group_name_H-M   'P 1'
#
loop_
_entity.id
_entity.type
_entity.pdbx_description
1 polymer ?
#
loop_
_entity_poly.entity_id
_entity_poly.type
_entity_poly.pdbx_seq_one_letter_code
_entity_poly.pdbx_strand_id
1 'polypeptide(L)'
;CMKCDKRIPHNFVLQHLSSDNRKELYKKLVVKAMIQNNPQMTICPGICDRVFEAIDKPIPGKVECELCGLKFCFQCSLSYHAPASCDIM
;
A
#
# COMPACT_ATOMS: atom_id res chain seq x y z
N CYS A 1 31.65 -16.43 -0.77
CA CYS A 1 30.29 -16.04 -0.35
C CYS A 1 29.57 -15.48 -1.57
N MET A 2 28.60 -16.19 -2.15
CA MET A 2 27.93 -15.75 -3.39
C MET A 2 26.90 -14.67 -3.05
N LYS A 3 27.22 -13.41 -3.33
CA LYS A 3 26.24 -12.32 -3.39
C LYS A 3 25.49 -12.45 -4.72
N CYS A 4 24.25 -12.92 -4.66
CA CYS A 4 23.36 -13.01 -5.81
C CYS A 4 22.13 -12.13 -5.54
N ASP A 5 21.95 -11.08 -6.34
CA ASP A 5 20.84 -10.13 -6.20
C ASP A 5 19.67 -10.44 -7.17
N LYS A 6 19.67 -11.64 -7.76
CA LYS A 6 18.61 -12.05 -8.70
C LYS A 6 17.30 -12.25 -7.93
N ARG A 7 16.27 -11.51 -8.34
CA ARG A 7 14.90 -11.70 -7.86
C ARG A 7 14.22 -12.83 -8.61
N ILE A 8 13.40 -13.59 -7.90
CA ILE A 8 12.57 -14.66 -8.46
C ILE A 8 11.16 -14.15 -8.77
N PRO A 9 10.49 -14.71 -9.78
CA PRO A 9 9.11 -14.38 -10.09
C PRO A 9 8.13 -14.63 -8.92
N HIS A 10 7.11 -13.79 -8.78
CA HIS A 10 6.12 -13.90 -7.70
C HIS A 10 5.35 -15.24 -7.73
N ASN A 11 5.03 -15.75 -8.93
CA ASN A 11 4.37 -17.05 -9.10
C ASN A 11 5.25 -18.20 -8.59
N PHE A 12 6.57 -18.15 -8.80
CA PHE A 12 7.49 -19.14 -8.26
C PHE A 12 7.45 -19.14 -6.74
N VAL A 13 7.49 -17.97 -6.09
CA VAL A 13 7.36 -17.88 -4.63
C VAL A 13 6.04 -18.50 -4.15
N LEU A 14 4.93 -18.14 -4.79
CA LEU A 14 3.59 -18.65 -4.40
C LEU A 14 3.45 -20.16 -4.55
N GLN A 15 4.10 -20.78 -5.55
CA GLN A 15 4.11 -22.22 -5.76
C GLN A 15 4.91 -22.98 -4.69
N HIS A 16 5.94 -22.36 -4.12
CA HIS A 16 6.86 -23.00 -3.17
C HIS A 16 6.59 -22.64 -1.70
N LEU A 17 5.65 -21.72 -1.43
CA LEU A 17 5.17 -21.45 -0.07
C LEU A 17 4.24 -22.58 0.38
N SER A 18 4.57 -23.21 1.52
CA SER A 18 3.87 -24.39 2.03
C SER A 18 2.52 -24.09 2.68
N SER A 19 2.30 -22.89 3.22
CA SER A 19 1.06 -22.53 3.92
C SER A 19 0.30 -21.42 3.22
N ASP A 20 -1.03 -21.55 3.21
CA ASP A 20 -1.90 -20.55 2.57
C ASP A 20 -1.85 -19.21 3.29
N ASN A 21 -1.72 -19.20 4.62
CA ASN A 21 -1.49 -17.97 5.40
C ASN A 21 -0.25 -17.20 4.94
N ARG A 22 0.85 -17.92 4.61
CA ARG A 22 2.08 -17.27 4.10
C ARG A 22 1.91 -16.79 2.66
N LYS A 23 1.18 -17.52 1.82
CA LYS A 23 0.85 -17.07 0.46
C LYS A 23 0.01 -15.80 0.50
N GLU A 24 -0.97 -15.74 1.39
CA GLU A 24 -1.83 -14.57 1.55
C GLU A 24 -1.05 -13.36 2.07
N LEU A 25 -0.22 -13.54 3.11
CA LEU A 25 0.68 -12.50 3.59
C LEU A 25 1.61 -12.01 2.48
N TYR A 26 2.19 -12.92 1.69
CA TYR A 26 3.05 -12.55 0.57
C TYR A 26 2.30 -11.71 -0.47
N LYS A 27 1.09 -12.11 -0.87
CA LYS A 27 0.25 -11.33 -1.79
C LYS A 27 -0.02 -9.93 -1.25
N LYS A 28 -0.40 -9.81 0.04
CA LYS A 28 -0.63 -8.51 0.69
C LYS A 28 0.61 -7.61 0.66
N LEU A 29 1.79 -8.19 0.94
CA LEU A 29 3.06 -7.45 0.88
C LEU A 29 3.40 -6.98 -0.54
N VAL A 30 3.19 -7.83 -1.54
CA VAL A 30 3.43 -7.48 -2.96
C VAL A 30 2.48 -6.35 -3.39
N VAL A 31 1.18 -6.48 -3.09
CA VAL A 31 0.19 -5.44 -3.40
C VAL A 31 0.53 -4.13 -2.71
N LYS A 32 0.87 -4.16 -1.41
CA LYS A 32 1.29 -2.97 -0.67
C LYS A 32 2.49 -2.30 -1.31
N ALA A 33 3.50 -3.08 -1.70
CA ALA A 33 4.69 -2.54 -2.37
C ALA A 33 4.37 -1.96 -3.75
N MET A 34 3.47 -2.59 -4.52
CA MET A 34 3.04 -2.05 -5.81
C MET A 34 2.31 -0.70 -5.65
N ILE A 35 1.42 -0.60 -4.67
CA ILE A 35 0.68 0.64 -4.37
C ILE A 35 1.63 1.74 -3.90
N GLN A 36 2.56 1.44 -3.00
CA GLN A 36 3.54 2.43 -2.50
C GLN A 36 4.42 3.04 -3.59
N ASN A 37 4.62 2.32 -4.70
CA ASN A 37 5.39 2.80 -5.85
C ASN A 37 4.50 3.42 -6.96
N ASN A 38 3.18 3.51 -6.74
CA ASN A 38 2.24 4.10 -7.69
C ASN A 38 1.58 5.35 -7.08
N PRO A 39 1.95 6.57 -7.51
CA PRO A 39 1.38 7.79 -6.95
C PRO A 39 -0.13 7.96 -7.19
N GLN A 40 -0.70 7.22 -8.15
CA GLN A 40 -2.15 7.20 -8.41
C GLN A 40 -2.93 6.35 -7.42
N MET A 41 -2.27 5.55 -6.59
CA MET A 41 -2.93 4.62 -5.69
C MET A 41 -2.47 4.82 -4.25
N THR A 42 -3.40 4.66 -3.32
CA THR A 42 -3.09 4.59 -1.89
C THR A 42 -3.90 3.47 -1.25
N ILE A 43 -3.44 2.97 -0.11
CA ILE A 43 -4.13 1.93 0.64
C ILE A 43 -4.57 2.52 1.99
N CYS A 44 -5.75 2.09 2.46
CA CYS A 44 -6.23 2.32 3.81
C CYS A 44 -5.11 2.01 4.83
N PRO A 45 -4.67 2.98 5.65
CA PRO A 45 -3.61 2.74 6.64
C PRO A 45 -4.13 2.03 7.90
N GLY A 46 -5.44 1.82 8.01
CA GLY A 46 -6.07 1.12 9.12
C GLY A 46 -5.99 -0.40 8.99
N ILE A 47 -6.89 -1.10 9.70
CA ILE A 47 -7.01 -2.57 9.68
C ILE A 47 -7.62 -3.14 8.38
N CYS A 48 -7.83 -2.29 7.38
CA CYS A 48 -8.62 -2.59 6.20
C CYS A 48 -7.75 -2.62 4.94
N ASP A 49 -8.04 -3.54 4.02
CA ASP A 49 -7.24 -3.71 2.79
C ASP A 49 -7.83 -2.92 1.59
N ARG A 50 -8.64 -1.87 1.84
CA ARG A 50 -9.22 -1.05 0.76
C ARG A 50 -8.14 -0.22 0.06
N VAL A 51 -8.15 -0.26 -1.26
CA VAL A 51 -7.28 0.52 -2.15
C VAL A 51 -8.11 1.63 -2.77
N PHE A 52 -7.51 2.81 -2.89
CA PHE A 52 -8.11 3.99 -3.50
C PHE A 52 -7.24 4.40 -4.68
N GLU A 53 -7.89 4.76 -5.78
CA GLU A 53 -7.25 5.25 -7.00
C GLU A 53 -7.70 6.69 -7.27
N ALA A 54 -6.75 7.56 -7.60
CA ALA A 54 -7.05 8.92 -8.03
C ALA A 54 -7.50 8.93 -9.49
N ILE A 55 -8.69 9.49 -9.74
CA ILE A 55 -9.23 9.66 -11.10
C ILE A 55 -8.43 10.73 -11.85
N ASP A 56 -8.12 11.82 -11.15
CA ASP A 56 -7.32 12.94 -11.66
C ASP A 56 -5.89 12.89 -11.12
N LYS A 57 -5.09 13.91 -11.46
CA LYS A 57 -3.74 14.06 -10.92
C LYS A 57 -3.77 14.01 -9.37
N PRO A 58 -2.96 13.16 -8.73
CA PRO A 58 -3.03 12.95 -7.30
C PRO A 58 -2.49 14.19 -6.58
N ILE A 59 -3.24 14.67 -5.58
CA ILE A 59 -2.90 15.81 -4.73
C ILE A 59 -3.03 15.41 -3.25
N PRO A 60 -2.34 16.12 -2.32
CA PRO A 60 -2.61 15.98 -0.90
C PRO A 60 -4.08 16.29 -0.64
N GLY A 61 -4.83 15.30 -0.16
CA GLY A 61 -6.27 15.42 0.01
C GLY A 61 -6.79 14.45 1.06
N LYS A 62 -7.95 14.78 1.63
CA LYS A 62 -8.63 13.92 2.59
C LYS A 62 -9.29 12.75 1.87
N VAL A 63 -8.97 11.54 2.30
CA VAL A 63 -9.70 10.32 1.97
C VAL A 63 -10.43 9.86 3.23
N GLU A 64 -11.68 9.43 3.08
CA GLU A 64 -12.46 8.80 4.14
C GLU A 64 -12.76 7.36 3.72
N CYS A 65 -12.24 6.39 4.48
CA CYS A 65 -12.53 4.99 4.22
C CYS A 65 -13.92 4.64 4.75
N GLU A 66 -14.88 4.36 3.86
CA GLU A 66 -16.25 4.01 4.24
C GLU A 66 -16.35 2.72 5.07
N LEU A 67 -15.36 1.83 4.97
CA LEU A 67 -15.38 0.55 5.69
C LEU A 67 -14.98 0.68 7.16
N CYS A 68 -13.99 1.54 7.46
CA CYS A 68 -13.46 1.68 8.83
C CYS A 68 -13.62 3.09 9.41
N GLY A 69 -14.14 4.04 8.65
CA GLY A 69 -14.33 5.45 9.04
C GLY A 69 -13.05 6.28 9.13
N LEU A 70 -11.87 5.69 8.83
CA LEU A 70 -10.59 6.38 8.99
C LEU A 70 -10.43 7.49 7.95
N LYS A 71 -10.01 8.68 8.42
CA LYS A 71 -9.72 9.86 7.60
C LYS A 71 -8.22 10.07 7.52
N PHE A 72 -7.68 10.00 6.31
CA PHE A 72 -6.23 10.06 6.09
C PHE A 72 -5.90 10.91 4.86
N CYS A 73 -4.63 11.31 4.76
CA CYS A 73 -4.11 12.01 3.60
C CYS A 73 -3.81 11.01 2.48
N PHE A 74 -4.33 11.25 1.27
CA PHE A 74 -4.09 10.41 0.10
C PHE A 74 -2.58 10.20 -0.17
N GLN A 75 -1.80 11.28 -0.03
CA GLN A 75 -0.40 11.30 -0.43
C GLN A 75 0.56 10.64 0.57
N CYS A 76 0.40 10.86 1.88
CA CYS A 76 1.32 10.31 2.89
C CYS A 76 0.73 9.16 3.71
N SER A 77 -0.57 8.86 3.55
CA SER A 77 -1.29 7.83 4.33
C SER A 77 -1.28 8.05 5.85
N LEU A 78 -0.91 9.24 6.34
CA LEU A 78 -1.05 9.65 7.74
C LEU A 78 -2.45 10.25 7.97
N SER A 79 -2.81 10.46 9.24
CA SER A 79 -4.03 11.18 9.61
C SER A 79 -4.17 12.48 8.82
N TYR A 80 -5.37 12.79 8.35
CA TYR A 80 -5.61 14.01 7.57
C TYR A 80 -5.19 15.24 8.39
N HIS A 81 -4.37 16.10 7.78
CA HIS A 81 -3.53 17.04 8.53
C HIS A 81 -3.58 18.48 8.01
N ALA A 82 -4.63 18.88 7.26
CA ALA A 82 -4.78 20.30 6.92
C ALA A 82 -4.91 21.14 8.21
N PRO A 83 -4.22 22.30 8.32
CA PRO A 83 -3.54 23.04 7.25
C PRO A 83 -2.05 22.68 7.04
N ALA A 84 -1.47 21.74 7.80
CA ALA A 84 -0.07 21.33 7.64
C ALA A 84 0.15 20.63 6.29
N SER A 85 1.33 20.83 5.68
CA SER A 85 1.76 20.09 4.48
C SER A 85 2.26 18.70 4.85
N CYS A 86 2.35 17.79 3.88
CA CYS A 86 2.89 16.45 4.12
C CYS A 86 4.37 16.46 4.54
N ASP A 87 5.14 17.48 4.16
CA ASP A 87 6.59 17.55 4.38
C ASP A 87 6.96 17.83 5.85
N ILE A 88 6.00 18.26 6.67
CA ILE A 88 6.21 18.61 8.09
C ILE A 88 5.50 17.66 9.06
N MET A 89 4.95 16.56 8.55
CA MET A 89 4.27 15.51 9.32
C MET A 89 5.22 14.35 9.61
#